data_AF-A0A7C0WJM1-F1
#
_entry.id   AF-A0A7C0WJM1-F1
#
_cell.length_a   1.000
_cell.length_b   1.000
_cell.length_c   1.000
_cell.angle_alpha   90.00
_cell.angle_beta   90.00
_cell.angle_gamma   90.00
#
_symmetry.space_group_name_H-M   'P 1'
#
loop_
_entity.id
_entity.type
_entity.pdbx_description
1 polymer ?
#
loop_
_entity_poly.entity_id
_entity_poly.type
_entity_poly.pdbx_seq_one_letter_code
_entity_poly.pdbx_strand_id
1 'polypeptide(L)'
;MHKKTLVNVLGVVYAHMKTADGGDIYLTRFAEKYQEHFEIGNWYEADWFHKHKTRLKGTGSVYRIPTKEVAGKILDLVVKNCRVGEDVPLDTHTLQEFCDAEFNSPWEEFSLVEEMRESRYGPKDLQIKTQLPMAIYVPPEKMQIWQSGRSRSKINRIRAKHPGIDLDILKQYKLIYGWIEGHNLPEVFEYINIENSELLHHLKTIDGVVMSDLDKKGYLVADMKPEHIIISEEQTERIKEIGSAKTNDSVKDQIYYLYNLISIGSYSVVDYELLLRTPEHEDEVKDTRRHSYLDDQRDRFIPTPLPDHLWKMEIFGVPYIYGHAESTGGHLWVVGNNARLFDYFLPERWRKTPSISLSGTREVFYTLTKDNIHLVWETSRVGEMPNEDEEEYHPGIRESGINSPFEEFAIAHTLTRLGIPCVYVRAVYMTGSTKIEASADTRKYESHKDISDPEGNPILQENHNYITIRGYYNGPDHWVAEQTGPLYVPLNLIRAVDKGLIDESQCRMLLEQVKENLRNVDYDGSLLKPNDLLLAVNSKGGIVKNISGGPLVVICNFEHIWKHPGSVR
;
A
#
# COMPACT_ATOMS: atom_id res chain seq x y z
N MET A 1 -17.52 25.38 -1.75
CA MET A 1 -16.82 24.28 -2.45
C MET A 1 -15.96 23.56 -1.43
N HIS A 2 -16.25 22.29 -1.13
CA HIS A 2 -15.36 21.48 -0.30
C HIS A 2 -14.02 21.30 -1.05
N LYS A 3 -12.90 21.38 -0.33
CA LYS A 3 -11.56 21.17 -0.91
C LYS A 3 -11.52 19.73 -1.46
N LYS A 4 -11.28 19.61 -2.77
CA LYS A 4 -11.04 18.33 -3.45
C LYS A 4 -9.56 18.03 -3.36
N THR A 5 -9.21 16.84 -2.86
CA THR A 5 -7.83 16.36 -2.76
C THR A 5 -7.72 15.07 -3.57
N LEU A 6 -6.64 14.89 -4.33
CA LEU A 6 -6.37 13.61 -4.98
C LEU A 6 -5.58 12.71 -4.05
N VAL A 7 -6.01 11.46 -3.91
CA VAL A 7 -5.34 10.46 -3.08
C VAL A 7 -5.15 9.18 -3.89
N ASN A 8 -4.00 8.52 -3.72
CA ASN A 8 -3.73 7.22 -4.33
C ASN A 8 -3.76 6.16 -3.24
N VAL A 9 -4.66 5.19 -3.35
CA VAL A 9 -4.75 4.07 -2.41
C VAL A 9 -4.72 2.77 -3.18
N LEU A 10 -3.71 1.95 -2.89
CA LEU A 10 -3.45 0.67 -3.56
C LEU A 10 -3.33 0.77 -5.10
N GLY A 11 -2.87 1.91 -5.63
CA GLY A 11 -2.72 2.10 -7.08
C GLY A 11 -3.99 2.62 -7.77
N VAL A 12 -5.07 2.85 -7.02
CA VAL A 12 -6.28 3.52 -7.52
C VAL A 12 -6.24 4.98 -7.09
N VAL A 13 -6.40 5.89 -8.04
CA VAL A 13 -6.49 7.33 -7.78
C VAL A 13 -7.93 7.71 -7.51
N TYR A 14 -8.14 8.39 -6.38
CA TYR A 14 -9.43 8.90 -5.95
C TYR A 14 -9.42 10.42 -5.85
N ALA A 15 -10.53 11.03 -6.26
CA ALA A 15 -10.91 12.36 -5.81
C ALA A 15 -11.61 12.25 -4.45
N HIS A 16 -10.92 12.66 -3.39
CA HIS A 16 -11.43 12.72 -2.03
C HIS A 16 -12.09 14.07 -1.74
N MET A 17 -13.27 14.02 -1.13
CA MET A 17 -14.04 15.18 -0.74
C MET A 17 -14.79 14.94 0.57
N LYS A 18 -14.99 16.01 1.35
CA LYS A 18 -15.97 16.02 2.44
C LYS A 18 -17.38 16.15 1.89
N THR A 19 -18.31 15.37 2.43
CA THR A 19 -19.73 15.41 2.08
C THR A 19 -20.51 16.38 2.97
N ALA A 20 -21.68 16.83 2.51
CA ALA A 20 -22.48 17.86 3.20
C ALA A 20 -23.01 17.42 4.58
N ASP A 21 -23.11 16.12 4.82
CA ASP A 21 -23.45 15.50 6.10
C ASP A 21 -22.25 15.32 7.04
N GLY A 22 -21.04 15.68 6.61
CA GLY A 22 -19.80 15.57 7.40
C GLY A 22 -19.02 14.27 7.20
N GLY A 23 -19.47 13.39 6.30
CA GLY A 23 -18.74 12.18 5.89
C GLY A 23 -17.60 12.44 4.90
N ASP A 24 -17.06 11.35 4.36
CA ASP A 24 -16.00 11.34 3.34
C ASP A 24 -16.45 10.55 2.11
N ILE A 25 -16.15 11.05 0.91
CA ILE A 25 -16.38 10.33 -0.35
C ILE A 25 -15.11 10.31 -1.20
N TYR A 26 -14.84 9.14 -1.79
CA TYR A 26 -13.68 8.85 -2.62
C TYR A 26 -14.18 8.41 -3.99
N LEU A 27 -14.08 9.29 -4.98
CA LEU A 27 -14.55 9.05 -6.34
C LEU A 27 -13.42 8.51 -7.20
N THR A 28 -13.65 7.41 -7.91
CA THR A 28 -12.70 6.93 -8.93
C THR A 28 -12.80 7.78 -10.20
N ARG A 29 -11.90 7.52 -11.16
CA ARG A 29 -11.96 8.08 -12.53
C ARG A 29 -13.31 7.84 -13.23
N PHE A 30 -14.06 6.81 -12.85
CA PHE A 30 -15.35 6.49 -13.47
C PHE A 30 -16.49 7.39 -12.96
N ALA A 31 -16.38 7.89 -11.73
CA ALA A 31 -17.37 8.74 -11.09
C ALA A 31 -17.03 10.23 -11.14
N GLU A 32 -15.76 10.60 -11.33
CA GLU A 32 -15.30 11.99 -11.25
C GLU A 32 -16.10 12.95 -12.16
N LYS A 33 -16.36 12.55 -13.41
CA LYS A 33 -17.18 13.35 -14.35
C LYS A 33 -18.66 13.47 -13.98
N TYR A 34 -19.10 12.70 -13.00
CA TYR A 34 -20.47 12.68 -12.48
C TYR A 34 -20.53 13.10 -11.01
N GLN A 35 -19.52 13.84 -10.52
CA GLN A 35 -19.38 14.21 -9.11
C GLN A 35 -20.67 14.71 -8.45
N GLU A 36 -21.46 15.54 -9.15
CA GLU A 36 -22.74 16.07 -8.65
C GLU A 36 -23.75 14.95 -8.31
N HIS A 37 -23.79 13.86 -9.08
CA HIS A 37 -24.66 12.71 -8.78
C HIS A 37 -24.30 12.03 -7.46
N PHE A 38 -23.05 12.14 -7.01
CA PHE A 38 -22.55 11.50 -5.79
C PHE A 38 -22.68 12.38 -4.55
N GLU A 39 -23.19 13.61 -4.68
CA GLU A 39 -23.62 14.40 -3.54
C GLU A 39 -24.70 13.64 -2.75
N ILE A 40 -24.60 13.64 -1.42
CA ILE A 40 -25.50 12.86 -0.55
C ILE A 40 -26.97 13.18 -0.81
N GLY A 41 -27.29 14.44 -1.09
CA GLY A 41 -28.62 14.90 -1.48
C GLY A 41 -29.23 14.18 -2.69
N ASN A 42 -28.40 13.60 -3.57
CA ASN A 42 -28.82 13.02 -4.84
C ASN A 42 -28.99 11.50 -4.81
N TRP A 43 -28.53 10.80 -3.77
CA TRP A 43 -28.68 9.35 -3.72
C TRP A 43 -28.84 8.77 -2.31
N TYR A 44 -28.18 9.35 -1.29
CA TYR A 44 -28.14 8.78 0.07
C TYR A 44 -28.95 9.55 1.12
N GLU A 45 -29.51 10.70 0.75
CA GLU A 45 -30.49 11.42 1.57
C GLU A 45 -31.63 10.48 1.99
N ALA A 46 -32.03 10.54 3.26
CA ALA A 46 -32.84 9.51 3.90
C ALA A 46 -34.17 9.26 3.18
N ASP A 47 -34.91 10.31 2.81
CA ASP A 47 -36.20 10.19 2.15
C ASP A 47 -36.04 9.60 0.75
N TRP A 48 -35.05 10.08 -0.02
CA TRP A 48 -34.74 9.54 -1.34
C TRP A 48 -34.34 8.06 -1.28
N PHE A 49 -33.39 7.72 -0.40
CA PHE A 49 -32.83 6.39 -0.26
C PHE A 49 -33.89 5.37 0.16
N HIS A 50 -34.73 5.69 1.15
CA HIS A 50 -35.79 4.79 1.61
C HIS A 50 -36.86 4.56 0.56
N LYS A 51 -37.20 5.59 -0.22
CA LYS A 51 -38.25 5.50 -1.23
C LYS A 51 -37.82 4.75 -2.50
N HIS A 52 -36.56 4.87 -2.92
CA HIS A 52 -36.11 4.38 -4.23
C HIS A 52 -35.15 3.18 -4.18
N LYS A 53 -34.67 2.77 -3.00
CA LYS A 53 -33.82 1.57 -2.90
C LYS A 53 -34.62 0.30 -3.20
N THR A 54 -34.06 -0.54 -4.05
CA THR A 54 -34.54 -1.90 -4.30
C THR A 54 -33.49 -2.88 -3.78
N ARG A 55 -33.86 -3.72 -2.81
CA ARG A 55 -32.96 -4.75 -2.29
C ARG A 55 -32.76 -5.82 -3.35
N LEU A 56 -31.50 -6.14 -3.66
CA LEU A 56 -31.15 -7.23 -4.57
C LEU A 56 -31.20 -8.58 -3.83
N LYS A 57 -31.50 -9.66 -4.56
CA LYS A 57 -31.48 -11.02 -4.02
C LYS A 57 -30.05 -11.37 -3.54
N GLY A 58 -29.94 -12.01 -2.38
CA GLY A 58 -28.66 -12.39 -1.78
C GLY A 58 -28.63 -12.28 -0.26
N THR A 59 -27.55 -12.74 0.36
CA THR A 59 -27.34 -12.72 1.82
C THR A 59 -26.87 -11.36 2.32
N GLY A 60 -26.23 -10.55 1.46
CA GLY A 60 -25.73 -9.21 1.77
C GLY A 60 -26.80 -8.11 1.82
N SER A 61 -26.41 -6.94 2.36
CA SER A 61 -27.17 -5.70 2.26
C SER A 61 -26.77 -4.93 1.01
N VAL A 62 -27.26 -5.39 -0.15
CA VAL A 62 -27.00 -4.80 -1.46
C VAL A 62 -28.28 -4.19 -2.02
N TYR A 63 -28.20 -2.94 -2.46
CA TYR A 63 -29.33 -2.19 -2.98
C TYR A 63 -29.02 -1.62 -4.36
N ARG A 64 -29.97 -1.73 -5.29
CA ARG A 64 -30.02 -0.87 -6.47
C ARG A 64 -30.72 0.44 -6.09
N ILE A 65 -30.17 1.56 -6.51
CA ILE A 65 -30.77 2.88 -6.30
C ILE A 65 -30.46 3.83 -7.46
N PRO A 66 -31.48 4.49 -8.04
CA PRO A 66 -31.24 5.57 -8.99
C PRO A 66 -30.85 6.86 -8.25
N THR A 67 -29.95 7.64 -8.85
CA THR A 67 -29.71 9.02 -8.41
C THR A 67 -30.89 9.91 -8.75
N LYS A 68 -31.01 11.07 -8.10
CA LYS A 68 -31.80 12.18 -8.62
C LYS A 68 -31.31 12.55 -10.02
N GLU A 69 -32.19 13.17 -10.78
CA GLU A 69 -31.84 13.70 -12.09
C GLU A 69 -30.90 14.90 -11.92
N VAL A 70 -29.72 14.80 -12.53
CA VAL A 70 -28.73 15.88 -12.56
C VAL A 70 -28.35 16.09 -14.02
N ALA A 71 -28.49 17.32 -14.50
CA ALA A 71 -28.22 17.70 -15.90
C ALA A 71 -28.88 16.77 -16.94
N GLY A 72 -30.13 16.35 -16.70
CA GLY A 72 -30.89 15.49 -17.63
C GLY A 72 -30.51 14.01 -17.58
N LYS A 73 -29.68 13.60 -16.60
CA LYS A 73 -29.19 12.23 -16.47
C LYS A 73 -29.58 11.64 -15.13
N ILE A 74 -29.84 10.33 -15.12
CA ILE A 74 -29.99 9.50 -13.92
C ILE A 74 -28.93 8.40 -14.00
N LEU A 75 -28.26 8.11 -12.89
CA LEU A 75 -27.37 6.96 -12.77
C LEU A 75 -28.04 5.89 -11.91
N ASP A 76 -28.04 4.65 -12.38
CA ASP A 76 -28.38 3.50 -11.55
C ASP A 76 -27.12 3.01 -10.82
N LEU A 77 -27.19 3.00 -9.49
CA LEU A 77 -26.09 2.63 -8.62
C LEU A 77 -26.40 1.32 -7.89
N VAL A 78 -25.37 0.54 -7.63
CA VAL A 78 -25.37 -0.56 -6.66
C VAL A 78 -24.62 -0.10 -5.42
N VAL A 79 -25.31 -0.08 -4.29
CA VAL A 79 -24.75 0.32 -3.00
C VAL A 79 -24.67 -0.92 -2.11
N LYS A 80 -23.45 -1.23 -1.67
CA LYS A 80 -23.13 -2.37 -0.82
C LYS A 80 -22.45 -1.90 0.45
N ASN A 81 -22.87 -2.42 1.60
CA ASN A 81 -22.10 -2.25 2.84
C ASN A 81 -20.89 -3.19 2.81
N CYS A 82 -19.70 -2.64 3.03
CA CYS A 82 -18.47 -3.43 3.11
C CYS A 82 -18.44 -4.23 4.41
N ARG A 83 -18.22 -5.54 4.25
CA ARG A 83 -18.19 -6.55 5.32
C ARG A 83 -16.80 -6.79 5.89
N VAL A 84 -15.85 -5.91 5.57
CA VAL A 84 -14.46 -5.97 6.05
C VAL A 84 -14.42 -6.25 7.56
N GLY A 85 -13.70 -7.29 7.95
CA GLY A 85 -13.54 -7.70 9.35
C GLY A 85 -14.68 -8.54 9.95
N GLU A 86 -15.77 -8.81 9.22
CA GLU A 86 -16.82 -9.75 9.64
C GLU A 86 -16.38 -11.22 9.49
N ASP A 87 -17.21 -12.14 10.00
CA ASP A 87 -17.05 -13.57 9.76
C ASP A 87 -17.56 -13.98 8.37
N VAL A 88 -16.70 -14.69 7.63
CA VAL A 88 -17.05 -15.30 6.35
C VAL A 88 -17.81 -16.61 6.67
N PRO A 89 -19.08 -16.76 6.25
CA PRO A 89 -19.83 -18.00 6.47
C PRO A 89 -19.18 -19.15 5.70
N LEU A 90 -18.89 -20.28 6.35
CA LEU A 90 -18.13 -21.43 5.79
C LEU A 90 -18.97 -22.37 4.91
N ASP A 91 -20.06 -21.90 4.32
CA ASP A 91 -21.09 -22.76 3.73
C ASP A 91 -20.74 -23.29 2.31
N THR A 92 -19.59 -22.91 1.73
CA THR A 92 -19.17 -23.33 0.37
C THR A 92 -17.86 -24.12 0.34
N HIS A 93 -17.77 -25.10 -0.57
CA HIS A 93 -16.62 -26.01 -0.73
C HIS A 93 -15.31 -25.27 -1.04
N THR A 94 -15.38 -24.17 -1.79
CA THR A 94 -14.23 -23.32 -2.13
C THR A 94 -13.64 -22.64 -0.88
N LEU A 95 -14.48 -22.26 0.11
CA LEU A 95 -14.02 -21.70 1.38
C LEU A 95 -13.31 -22.72 2.28
N GLN A 96 -13.52 -24.02 2.06
CA GLN A 96 -12.79 -25.09 2.77
C GLN A 96 -11.35 -25.24 2.28
N GLU A 97 -11.07 -24.90 1.01
CA GLU A 97 -9.70 -24.86 0.47
C GLU A 97 -8.97 -23.58 0.90
N PHE A 98 -9.71 -22.49 1.11
CA PHE A 98 -9.21 -21.21 1.62
C PHE A 98 -9.67 -20.97 3.07
N CYS A 99 -9.23 -21.83 4.00
CA CYS A 99 -9.55 -21.75 5.45
C CYS A 99 -9.32 -20.37 6.11
N ASP A 100 -8.57 -19.48 5.45
CA ASP A 100 -8.24 -18.12 5.90
C ASP A 100 -8.82 -16.99 5.01
N ALA A 101 -9.84 -17.26 4.19
CA ALA A 101 -10.48 -16.22 3.37
C ALA A 101 -11.08 -15.10 4.27
N GLU A 102 -10.78 -13.85 3.94
CA GLU A 102 -11.26 -12.66 4.64
C GLU A 102 -11.91 -11.71 3.64
N PHE A 103 -12.97 -11.01 4.07
CA PHE A 103 -13.57 -9.96 3.25
C PHE A 103 -12.55 -8.85 2.98
N ASN A 104 -12.43 -8.48 1.71
CA ASN A 104 -11.61 -7.37 1.25
C ASN A 104 -12.02 -6.06 1.92
N SER A 105 -11.05 -5.20 2.19
CA SER A 105 -11.32 -3.80 2.47
C SER A 105 -11.93 -3.10 1.24
N PRO A 106 -12.60 -1.94 1.42
CA PRO A 106 -13.15 -1.21 0.30
C PRO A 106 -12.12 -0.88 -0.79
N TRP A 107 -10.90 -0.52 -0.39
CA TRP A 107 -9.84 -0.16 -1.32
C TRP A 107 -9.19 -1.37 -1.98
N GLU A 108 -9.07 -2.50 -1.28
CA GLU A 108 -8.63 -3.77 -1.88
C GLU A 108 -9.59 -4.22 -2.97
N GLU A 109 -10.89 -4.20 -2.67
CA GLU A 109 -11.92 -4.62 -3.62
C GLU A 109 -11.84 -3.77 -4.90
N PHE A 110 -11.79 -2.44 -4.77
CA PHE A 110 -11.67 -1.55 -5.92
C PHE A 110 -10.33 -1.72 -6.65
N SER A 111 -9.22 -1.89 -5.94
CA SER A 111 -7.90 -2.12 -6.53
C SER A 111 -7.87 -3.39 -7.39
N LEU A 112 -8.38 -4.51 -6.87
CA LEU A 112 -8.40 -5.78 -7.59
C LEU A 112 -9.37 -5.73 -8.77
N VAL A 113 -10.53 -5.07 -8.61
CA VAL A 113 -11.47 -4.89 -9.72
C VAL A 113 -10.87 -4.03 -10.82
N GLU A 114 -10.24 -2.90 -10.51
CA GLU A 114 -9.58 -2.07 -11.54
C GLU A 114 -8.45 -2.84 -12.25
N GLU A 115 -7.61 -3.54 -11.50
CA GLU A 115 -6.53 -4.37 -12.06
C GLU A 115 -7.06 -5.46 -13.00
N MET A 116 -8.11 -6.18 -12.59
CA MET A 116 -8.76 -7.20 -13.41
C MET A 116 -9.35 -6.61 -14.69
N ARG A 117 -9.96 -5.43 -14.60
CA ARG A 117 -10.53 -4.71 -15.76
C ARG A 117 -9.47 -4.24 -16.74
N GLU A 118 -8.31 -3.82 -16.25
CA GLU A 118 -7.18 -3.41 -17.10
C GLU A 118 -6.59 -4.57 -17.89
N SER A 119 -6.86 -5.82 -17.46
CA SER A 119 -6.57 -7.04 -18.23
C SER A 119 -5.09 -7.16 -18.63
N ARG A 120 -4.19 -6.67 -17.78
CA ARG A 120 -2.73 -6.69 -18.04
C ARG A 120 -2.13 -8.09 -17.85
N TYR A 121 -2.75 -8.90 -17.00
CA TYR A 121 -2.35 -10.27 -16.70
C TYR A 121 -3.18 -11.30 -17.48
N GLY A 122 -2.59 -12.45 -17.77
CA GLY A 122 -3.23 -13.56 -18.47
C GLY A 122 -3.48 -13.33 -19.97
N PRO A 123 -4.29 -14.19 -20.63
CA PRO A 123 -4.54 -14.16 -22.07
C PRO A 123 -5.18 -12.86 -22.56
N LYS A 124 -4.64 -12.21 -23.62
CA LYS A 124 -5.10 -10.89 -24.08
C LYS A 124 -6.48 -10.90 -24.75
N ASP A 125 -6.88 -12.04 -25.27
CA ASP A 125 -8.15 -12.31 -25.95
C ASP A 125 -9.30 -12.58 -24.98
N LEU A 126 -8.99 -12.87 -23.71
CA LEU A 126 -9.97 -13.00 -22.64
C LEU A 126 -10.08 -11.68 -21.88
N GLN A 127 -11.29 -11.19 -21.64
CA GLN A 127 -11.54 -10.03 -20.79
C GLN A 127 -12.71 -10.29 -19.86
N ILE A 128 -12.47 -10.17 -18.55
CA ILE A 128 -13.51 -10.30 -17.54
C ILE A 128 -14.21 -8.95 -17.42
N LYS A 129 -15.50 -8.88 -17.81
CA LYS A 129 -16.30 -7.68 -17.63
C LYS A 129 -16.79 -7.61 -16.19
N THR A 130 -16.75 -6.42 -15.61
CA THR A 130 -17.21 -6.17 -14.24
C THR A 130 -18.06 -4.91 -14.17
N GLN A 131 -18.65 -4.64 -13.01
CA GLN A 131 -19.22 -3.33 -12.70
C GLN A 131 -18.13 -2.27 -12.65
N LEU A 132 -18.51 -1.02 -12.95
CA LEU A 132 -17.62 0.12 -12.76
C LEU A 132 -17.53 0.43 -11.24
N PRO A 133 -16.35 0.39 -10.63
CA PRO A 133 -16.17 0.86 -9.25
C PRO A 133 -16.28 2.39 -9.26
N MET A 134 -17.40 2.93 -8.79
CA MET A 134 -17.70 4.36 -8.92
C MET A 134 -17.11 5.15 -7.75
N ALA A 135 -17.50 4.78 -6.53
CA ALA A 135 -17.16 5.57 -5.37
C ALA A 135 -17.18 4.73 -4.09
N ILE A 136 -16.44 5.19 -3.09
CA ILE A 136 -16.56 4.69 -1.72
C ILE A 136 -16.94 5.85 -0.83
N TYR A 137 -18.03 5.65 -0.10
CA TYR A 137 -18.56 6.62 0.82
C TYR A 137 -18.45 6.12 2.26
N VAL A 138 -17.97 6.99 3.13
CA VAL A 138 -17.75 6.76 4.55
C VAL A 138 -18.68 7.73 5.31
N PRO A 139 -19.83 7.25 5.79
CA PRO A 139 -20.76 8.07 6.56
C PRO A 139 -20.10 8.66 7.81
N PRO A 140 -20.57 9.84 8.30
CA PRO A 140 -20.03 10.49 9.50
C PRO A 140 -20.28 9.68 10.78
N GLU A 141 -21.32 8.83 10.81
CA GLU A 141 -21.70 8.09 11.99
C GLU A 141 -20.67 7.04 12.39
N LYS A 142 -20.42 6.95 13.70
CA LYS A 142 -19.65 5.85 14.30
C LYS A 142 -20.59 4.82 14.91
N MET A 143 -20.37 3.56 14.56
CA MET A 143 -21.00 2.41 15.18
C MET A 143 -20.45 2.14 16.59
N GLN A 144 -21.20 1.39 17.39
CA GLN A 144 -20.68 0.65 18.54
C GLN A 144 -20.06 -0.67 18.10
N ILE A 145 -19.09 -1.21 18.85
CA ILE A 145 -18.35 -2.44 18.45
C ILE A 145 -19.28 -3.64 18.22
N TRP A 146 -20.29 -3.83 19.07
CA TRP A 146 -21.24 -4.92 18.90
C TRP A 146 -22.15 -4.74 17.68
N GLN A 147 -22.37 -3.50 17.22
CA GLN A 147 -23.18 -3.20 16.03
C GLN A 147 -22.43 -3.48 14.72
N SER A 148 -21.09 -3.48 14.75
CA SER A 148 -20.31 -3.70 13.53
C SER A 148 -20.25 -5.16 13.11
N GLY A 149 -20.42 -6.10 14.04
CA GLY A 149 -20.22 -7.54 13.77
C GLY A 149 -18.76 -7.89 13.42
N ARG A 150 -17.83 -6.93 13.54
CA ARG A 150 -16.43 -7.08 13.11
C ARG A 150 -15.55 -7.57 14.24
N SER A 151 -14.66 -8.51 13.92
CA SER A 151 -13.61 -8.94 14.82
C SER A 151 -12.43 -7.97 14.82
N ARG A 152 -11.99 -7.56 16.02
CA ARG A 152 -10.77 -6.76 16.19
C ARG A 152 -9.53 -7.48 15.66
N SER A 153 -9.44 -8.80 15.83
CA SER A 153 -8.30 -9.57 15.32
C SER A 153 -8.27 -9.59 13.79
N LYS A 154 -9.44 -9.74 13.13
CA LYS A 154 -9.58 -9.68 11.67
C LYS A 154 -9.27 -8.30 11.12
N ILE A 155 -9.85 -7.25 11.71
CA ILE A 155 -9.52 -5.88 11.33
C ILE A 155 -8.03 -5.61 11.52
N ASN A 156 -7.40 -6.12 12.58
CA ASN A 156 -5.96 -6.00 12.76
C ASN A 156 -5.16 -6.78 11.71
N ARG A 157 -5.62 -7.97 11.28
CA ARG A 157 -5.02 -8.75 10.19
C ARG A 157 -5.18 -8.06 8.84
N ILE A 158 -6.36 -7.56 8.49
CA ILE A 158 -6.61 -6.78 7.27
C ILE A 158 -5.79 -5.48 7.31
N ARG A 159 -5.76 -4.78 8.46
CA ARG A 159 -4.86 -3.64 8.69
C ARG A 159 -3.37 -4.01 8.70
N ALA A 160 -2.99 -5.30 8.79
CA ALA A 160 -1.61 -5.79 8.73
C ALA A 160 -1.24 -6.31 7.32
N LYS A 161 -2.19 -6.91 6.60
CA LYS A 161 -2.13 -7.28 5.18
C LYS A 161 -2.21 -6.03 4.29
N HIS A 162 -2.92 -5.01 4.76
CA HIS A 162 -3.13 -3.69 4.18
C HIS A 162 -2.99 -2.58 5.25
N PRO A 163 -1.82 -2.44 5.92
CA PRO A 163 -1.50 -1.17 6.56
C PRO A 163 -1.56 -0.15 5.42
N GLY A 164 -2.07 1.07 5.64
CA GLY A 164 -2.42 1.98 4.52
C GLY A 164 -3.87 2.38 4.43
N ILE A 165 -4.72 1.60 5.06
CA ILE A 165 -6.13 1.86 5.11
C ILE A 165 -6.44 2.04 6.58
N ASP A 166 -6.72 3.26 7.02
CA ASP A 166 -7.32 3.43 8.35
C ASP A 166 -8.76 2.95 8.29
N LEU A 167 -8.92 1.62 8.27
CA LEU A 167 -10.17 0.95 8.49
C LEU A 167 -10.55 1.17 9.94
N ASP A 168 -11.18 2.30 10.25
CA ASP A 168 -11.83 2.47 11.54
C ASP A 168 -12.90 1.37 11.69
N ILE A 169 -12.70 0.49 12.66
CA ILE A 169 -13.61 -0.64 12.96
C ILE A 169 -15.03 -0.15 13.26
N LEU A 170 -15.18 1.09 13.72
CA LEU A 170 -16.45 1.73 14.06
C LEU A 170 -17.07 2.47 12.87
N LYS A 171 -16.35 2.70 11.76
CA LYS A 171 -16.93 3.38 10.60
C LYS A 171 -17.62 2.42 9.65
N GLN A 172 -18.69 2.89 9.03
CA GLN A 172 -19.29 2.22 7.88
C GLN A 172 -18.50 2.55 6.62
N TYR A 173 -18.38 1.59 5.72
CA TYR A 173 -17.88 1.82 4.37
C TYR A 173 -18.92 1.30 3.39
N LYS A 174 -19.30 2.15 2.43
CA LYS A 174 -20.25 1.82 1.38
C LYS A 174 -19.53 1.83 0.05
N LEU A 175 -19.50 0.67 -0.58
CA LEU A 175 -19.00 0.46 -1.93
C LEU A 175 -20.12 0.80 -2.92
N ILE A 176 -19.83 1.67 -3.88
CA ILE A 176 -20.78 2.12 -4.88
C ILE A 176 -20.27 1.70 -6.26
N TYR A 177 -21.06 0.87 -6.94
CA TYR A 177 -20.79 0.37 -8.28
C TYR A 177 -21.84 0.90 -9.27
N GLY A 178 -21.49 0.94 -10.55
CA GLY A 178 -22.48 1.11 -11.61
C GLY A 178 -23.37 -0.13 -11.75
N TRP A 179 -24.67 0.07 -11.97
CA TRP A 179 -25.58 -1.02 -12.34
C TRP A 179 -25.23 -1.60 -13.70
N ILE A 180 -25.30 -2.92 -13.84
CA ILE A 180 -25.24 -3.61 -15.13
C ILE A 180 -26.67 -4.01 -15.48
N GLU A 181 -27.17 -3.53 -16.61
CA GLU A 181 -28.47 -3.94 -17.13
C GLU A 181 -28.40 -5.37 -17.65
N GLY A 182 -29.12 -6.28 -16.99
CA GLY A 182 -29.15 -7.69 -17.33
C GLY A 182 -29.72 -8.55 -16.21
N HIS A 183 -29.63 -9.87 -16.43
CA HIS A 183 -30.16 -10.90 -15.55
C HIS A 183 -29.03 -11.81 -15.06
N ASN A 184 -29.11 -12.25 -13.80
CA ASN A 184 -28.17 -13.25 -13.31
C ASN A 184 -28.45 -14.62 -13.95
N LEU A 185 -27.50 -15.55 -13.86
CA LEU A 185 -27.61 -16.82 -14.57
C LEU A 185 -28.87 -17.63 -14.18
N PRO A 186 -29.25 -17.78 -12.89
CA PRO A 186 -30.53 -18.39 -12.53
C PRO A 186 -31.76 -17.71 -13.16
N GLU A 187 -31.81 -16.38 -13.17
CA GLU A 187 -32.90 -15.61 -13.80
C GLU A 187 -32.95 -15.82 -15.32
N VAL A 188 -31.81 -15.98 -15.99
CA VAL A 188 -31.78 -16.34 -17.42
C VAL A 188 -32.44 -17.69 -17.66
N PHE A 189 -32.20 -18.67 -16.79
CA PHE A 189 -32.82 -19.99 -16.88
C PHE A 189 -34.32 -19.99 -16.56
N GLU A 190 -34.88 -18.97 -15.90
CA GLU A 190 -36.34 -18.81 -15.79
C GLU A 190 -37.00 -18.64 -17.17
N TYR A 191 -36.25 -18.18 -18.19
CA TYR A 191 -36.70 -18.09 -19.59
C TYR A 191 -36.45 -19.36 -20.41
N ILE A 192 -35.64 -20.28 -19.88
CA ILE A 192 -35.25 -21.54 -20.52
C ILE A 192 -35.90 -22.65 -19.70
N ASN A 193 -37.18 -22.93 -19.99
CA ASN A 193 -38.04 -23.81 -19.19
C ASN A 193 -37.56 -25.28 -19.17
N ILE A 194 -36.62 -25.60 -18.29
CA ILE A 194 -35.98 -26.93 -18.11
C ILE A 194 -36.28 -27.53 -16.73
N GLU A 195 -36.04 -28.84 -16.59
CA GLU A 195 -36.20 -29.52 -15.31
C GLU A 195 -35.08 -29.14 -14.31
N ASN A 196 -35.39 -29.21 -13.01
CA ASN A 196 -34.46 -28.80 -11.94
C ASN A 196 -33.12 -29.54 -11.95
N SER A 197 -33.10 -30.83 -12.31
CA SER A 197 -31.85 -31.60 -12.38
C SER A 197 -30.94 -31.14 -13.52
N GLU A 198 -31.53 -30.79 -14.67
CA GLU A 198 -30.83 -30.23 -15.84
C GLU A 198 -30.36 -28.80 -15.57
N LEU A 199 -31.17 -27.99 -14.89
CA LEU A 199 -30.80 -26.65 -14.44
C LEU A 199 -29.53 -26.68 -13.58
N LEU A 200 -29.51 -27.52 -12.55
CA LEU A 200 -28.34 -27.63 -11.65
C LEU A 200 -27.07 -28.05 -12.41
N HIS A 201 -27.22 -28.92 -13.42
CA HIS A 201 -26.09 -29.33 -14.26
C HIS A 201 -25.54 -28.15 -15.07
N HIS A 202 -26.40 -27.36 -15.73
CA HIS A 202 -25.97 -26.23 -16.53
C HIS A 202 -25.38 -25.10 -15.71
N LEU A 203 -26.01 -24.75 -14.58
CA LEU A 203 -25.50 -23.73 -13.66
C LEU A 203 -24.08 -24.09 -13.19
N LYS A 204 -23.88 -25.34 -12.73
CA LYS A 204 -22.56 -25.81 -12.29
C LYS A 204 -21.52 -25.81 -13.41
N THR A 205 -21.93 -26.17 -14.62
CA THR A 205 -21.02 -26.24 -15.77
C THR A 205 -20.56 -24.85 -16.20
N ILE A 206 -21.50 -23.90 -16.33
CA ILE A 206 -21.19 -22.52 -16.72
C ILE A 206 -20.36 -21.83 -15.64
N ASP A 207 -20.71 -22.01 -14.37
CA ASP A 207 -19.95 -21.48 -13.23
C ASP A 207 -18.49 -21.97 -13.26
N GLY A 208 -18.27 -23.26 -13.52
CA GLY A 208 -16.93 -23.82 -13.68
C GLY A 208 -16.13 -23.23 -14.86
N VAL A 209 -16.77 -22.87 -15.97
CA VAL A 209 -16.11 -22.19 -17.09
C VAL A 209 -15.68 -20.78 -16.68
N VAL A 210 -16.57 -20.02 -16.02
CA VAL A 210 -16.26 -18.66 -15.55
C VAL A 210 -15.16 -18.68 -14.49
N MET A 211 -15.17 -19.63 -13.57
CA MET A 211 -14.08 -19.83 -12.61
C MET A 211 -12.76 -20.12 -13.32
N SER A 212 -12.76 -20.96 -14.36
CA SER A 212 -11.55 -21.22 -15.15
C SER A 212 -11.05 -19.99 -15.90
N ASP A 213 -11.95 -19.13 -16.39
CA ASP A 213 -11.57 -17.89 -17.05
C ASP A 213 -10.96 -16.87 -16.07
N LEU A 214 -11.51 -16.77 -14.85
CA LEU A 214 -10.91 -15.97 -13.77
C LEU A 214 -9.51 -16.48 -13.40
N ASP A 215 -9.35 -17.81 -13.26
CA ASP A 215 -8.08 -18.44 -12.91
C ASP A 215 -7.01 -18.18 -13.99
N LYS A 216 -7.35 -18.34 -15.29
CA LYS A 216 -6.46 -17.95 -16.41
C LYS A 216 -6.08 -16.48 -16.36
N LYS A 217 -6.92 -15.64 -15.76
CA LYS A 217 -6.68 -14.22 -15.55
C LYS A 217 -5.98 -13.90 -14.24
N GLY A 218 -5.58 -14.91 -13.48
CA GLY A 218 -4.84 -14.76 -12.22
C GLY A 218 -5.73 -14.28 -11.07
N TYR A 219 -7.03 -14.58 -11.11
CA TYR A 219 -7.99 -14.23 -10.08
C TYR A 219 -8.85 -15.42 -9.64
N LEU A 220 -9.34 -15.34 -8.42
CA LEU A 220 -10.34 -16.27 -7.88
C LEU A 220 -11.33 -15.51 -6.99
N VAL A 221 -12.57 -15.97 -6.95
CA VAL A 221 -13.61 -15.45 -6.04
C VAL A 221 -14.03 -16.61 -5.15
N ALA A 222 -13.71 -16.52 -3.85
CA ALA A 222 -13.84 -17.68 -2.96
C ALA A 222 -15.29 -18.13 -2.72
N ASP A 223 -16.27 -17.23 -2.89
CA ASP A 223 -17.71 -17.56 -2.82
C ASP A 223 -18.38 -17.37 -4.18
N MET A 224 -17.71 -17.74 -5.27
CA MET A 224 -18.30 -17.66 -6.62
C MET A 224 -19.59 -18.51 -6.69
N LYS A 225 -20.63 -17.92 -7.30
CA LYS A 225 -21.94 -18.54 -7.48
C LYS A 225 -22.53 -18.13 -8.83
N PRO A 226 -23.45 -18.93 -9.40
CA PRO A 226 -24.17 -18.57 -10.62
C PRO A 226 -24.88 -17.20 -10.57
N GLU A 227 -25.34 -16.77 -9.40
CA GLU A 227 -25.95 -15.47 -9.16
C GLU A 227 -25.00 -14.29 -9.43
N HIS A 228 -23.69 -14.54 -9.44
CA HIS A 228 -22.65 -13.53 -9.68
C HIS A 228 -22.34 -13.36 -11.17
N ILE A 229 -22.93 -14.19 -12.05
CA ILE A 229 -22.74 -14.13 -13.49
C ILE A 229 -23.93 -13.41 -14.11
N ILE A 230 -23.67 -12.24 -14.70
CA ILE A 230 -24.69 -11.40 -15.33
C ILE A 230 -24.60 -11.51 -16.85
N ILE A 231 -25.72 -11.83 -17.47
CA ILE A 231 -25.94 -11.76 -18.91
C ILE A 231 -26.68 -10.46 -19.20
N SER A 232 -26.14 -9.64 -20.11
CA SER A 232 -26.70 -8.33 -20.42
C SER A 232 -28.10 -8.42 -20.99
N GLU A 233 -28.93 -7.40 -20.75
CA GLU A 233 -30.34 -7.34 -21.17
C GLU A 233 -30.54 -7.69 -22.65
N GLU A 234 -29.71 -7.13 -23.54
CA GLU A 234 -29.75 -7.40 -24.99
C GLU A 234 -29.67 -8.90 -25.30
N GLN A 235 -28.79 -9.61 -24.61
CA GLN A 235 -28.55 -11.04 -24.82
C GLN A 235 -29.66 -11.88 -24.18
N THR A 236 -30.18 -11.45 -23.04
CA THR A 236 -31.34 -12.09 -22.41
C THR A 236 -32.59 -11.96 -23.27
N GLU A 237 -32.84 -10.79 -23.88
CA GLU A 237 -33.94 -10.62 -24.85
C GLU A 237 -33.77 -11.53 -26.06
N ARG A 238 -32.53 -11.68 -26.56
CA ARG A 238 -32.27 -12.64 -27.63
C ARG A 238 -32.58 -14.09 -27.24
N ILE A 239 -32.29 -14.49 -26.00
CA ILE A 239 -32.66 -15.80 -25.46
C ILE A 239 -34.19 -15.98 -25.43
N LYS A 240 -34.95 -14.95 -25.03
CA LYS A 240 -36.43 -14.98 -25.05
C LYS A 240 -36.99 -15.10 -26.47
N GLU A 241 -36.39 -14.40 -27.44
CA GLU A 241 -36.77 -14.49 -28.86
C GLU A 241 -36.58 -15.89 -29.42
N ILE A 242 -35.43 -16.55 -29.13
CA ILE A 242 -35.15 -17.93 -29.55
C ILE A 242 -36.20 -18.89 -28.98
N GLY A 243 -36.54 -18.76 -27.69
CA GLY A 243 -37.58 -19.57 -27.05
C GLY A 243 -38.97 -19.36 -27.66
N SER A 244 -39.26 -18.15 -28.15
CA SER A 244 -40.55 -17.79 -28.75
C SER A 244 -40.73 -18.31 -30.18
N ALA A 245 -39.66 -18.77 -30.85
CA ALA A 245 -39.68 -19.20 -32.25
C ALA A 245 -40.46 -20.52 -32.50
N LYS A 246 -40.95 -21.22 -31.44
CA LYS A 246 -41.75 -22.46 -31.50
C LYS A 246 -41.16 -23.56 -32.40
N THR A 247 -39.83 -23.66 -32.48
CA THR A 247 -39.14 -24.81 -33.07
C THR A 247 -39.15 -25.97 -32.08
N ASN A 248 -39.09 -27.21 -32.59
CA ASN A 248 -39.04 -28.42 -31.74
C ASN A 248 -37.79 -28.47 -30.82
N ASP A 249 -36.75 -27.68 -31.11
CA ASP A 249 -35.48 -27.65 -30.37
C ASP A 249 -35.19 -26.27 -29.72
N SER A 250 -36.18 -25.38 -29.60
CA SER A 250 -36.02 -24.01 -29.08
C SER A 250 -35.26 -23.93 -27.74
N VAL A 251 -35.50 -24.85 -26.81
CA VAL A 251 -34.77 -24.94 -25.53
C VAL A 251 -33.28 -25.26 -25.74
N LYS A 252 -32.96 -26.20 -26.64
CA LYS A 252 -31.57 -26.55 -26.96
C LYS A 252 -30.85 -25.38 -27.62
N ASP A 253 -31.54 -24.65 -28.50
CA ASP A 253 -30.99 -23.47 -29.17
C ASP A 253 -30.69 -22.35 -28.17
N GLN A 254 -31.59 -22.12 -27.18
CA GLN A 254 -31.35 -21.16 -26.09
C GLN A 254 -30.12 -21.54 -25.26
N ILE A 255 -30.02 -22.81 -24.86
CA ILE A 255 -28.87 -23.33 -24.09
C ILE A 255 -27.59 -23.19 -24.92
N TYR A 256 -27.59 -23.62 -26.18
CA TYR A 256 -26.44 -23.50 -27.07
C TYR A 256 -25.96 -22.05 -27.20
N TYR A 257 -26.90 -21.12 -27.38
CA TYR A 257 -26.59 -19.69 -27.44
C TYR A 257 -25.96 -19.18 -26.14
N LEU A 258 -26.53 -19.54 -24.98
CA LEU A 258 -25.97 -19.17 -23.68
C LEU A 258 -24.54 -19.70 -23.50
N TYR A 259 -24.29 -20.97 -23.83
CA TYR A 259 -22.94 -21.55 -23.77
C TYR A 259 -21.96 -20.84 -24.70
N ASN A 260 -22.40 -20.43 -25.89
CA ASN A 260 -21.58 -19.64 -26.80
C ASN A 260 -21.20 -18.31 -26.16
N LEU A 261 -22.15 -17.56 -25.60
CA LEU A 261 -21.89 -16.31 -24.89
C LEU A 261 -20.83 -16.47 -23.80
N ILE A 262 -20.94 -17.52 -22.98
CA ILE A 262 -19.96 -17.82 -21.94
C ILE A 262 -18.58 -18.10 -22.56
N SER A 263 -18.53 -18.95 -23.60
CA SER A 263 -17.26 -19.35 -24.24
C SER A 263 -16.49 -18.20 -24.88
N ILE A 264 -17.17 -17.15 -25.31
CA ILE A 264 -16.56 -15.94 -25.90
C ILE A 264 -16.34 -14.81 -24.88
N GLY A 265 -16.55 -15.07 -23.59
CA GLY A 265 -16.40 -14.06 -22.54
C GLY A 265 -17.49 -12.97 -22.54
N SER A 266 -18.67 -13.25 -23.11
CA SER A 266 -19.78 -12.30 -23.17
C SER A 266 -20.70 -12.40 -21.94
N TYR A 267 -20.11 -12.23 -20.76
CA TYR A 267 -20.79 -12.14 -19.48
C TYR A 267 -20.09 -11.08 -18.62
N SER A 268 -20.73 -10.67 -17.52
CA SER A 268 -20.09 -9.86 -16.48
C SER A 268 -20.09 -10.59 -15.15
N VAL A 269 -19.08 -10.35 -14.32
CA VAL A 269 -19.00 -10.85 -12.96
C VAL A 269 -19.35 -9.73 -11.99
N VAL A 270 -20.05 -10.06 -10.91
CA VAL A 270 -20.34 -9.17 -9.77
C VAL A 270 -19.92 -9.82 -8.46
N ASP A 271 -20.04 -9.07 -7.36
CA ASP A 271 -19.71 -9.48 -6.00
C ASP A 271 -18.22 -9.84 -5.77
N TYR A 272 -17.43 -8.83 -5.39
CA TYR A 272 -15.97 -8.94 -5.33
C TYR A 272 -15.42 -8.99 -3.89
N GLU A 273 -16.29 -9.19 -2.89
CA GLU A 273 -15.88 -9.12 -1.47
C GLU A 273 -14.82 -10.14 -1.07
N LEU A 274 -14.71 -11.22 -1.83
CA LEU A 274 -13.74 -12.30 -1.65
C LEU A 274 -12.92 -12.54 -2.94
N LEU A 275 -12.75 -11.50 -3.75
CA LEU A 275 -11.85 -11.50 -4.91
C LEU A 275 -10.40 -11.52 -4.43
N LEU A 276 -9.59 -12.43 -4.96
CA LEU A 276 -8.17 -12.58 -4.64
C LEU A 276 -7.38 -12.78 -5.94
N ARG A 277 -6.09 -12.43 -5.92
CA ARG A 277 -5.15 -12.92 -6.93
C ARG A 277 -4.85 -14.40 -6.69
N THR A 278 -4.55 -15.15 -7.75
CA THR A 278 -3.91 -16.46 -7.60
C THR A 278 -2.52 -16.31 -6.96
N PRO A 279 -1.99 -17.32 -6.26
CA PRO A 279 -0.66 -17.26 -5.66
C PRO A 279 0.44 -16.88 -6.66
N GLU A 280 0.37 -17.44 -7.88
CA GLU A 280 1.34 -17.19 -8.95
C GLU A 280 1.29 -15.72 -9.41
N HIS A 281 0.09 -15.17 -9.59
CA HIS A 281 -0.08 -13.78 -9.98
C HIS A 281 0.35 -12.83 -8.86
N GLU A 282 0.05 -13.15 -7.60
CA GLU A 282 0.49 -12.36 -6.45
C GLU A 282 2.02 -12.29 -6.33
N ASP A 283 2.72 -13.41 -6.55
CA ASP A 283 4.18 -13.45 -6.51
C ASP A 283 4.79 -12.66 -7.69
N GLU A 284 4.24 -12.79 -8.90
CA GLU A 284 4.70 -12.02 -10.06
C GLU A 284 4.51 -10.50 -9.89
N VAL A 285 3.39 -10.08 -9.29
CA VAL A 285 3.13 -8.67 -8.99
C VAL A 285 4.17 -8.13 -7.99
N LYS A 286 4.48 -8.89 -6.93
CA LYS A 286 5.50 -8.48 -5.94
C LYS A 286 6.87 -8.35 -6.58
N ASP A 287 7.26 -9.32 -7.41
CA ASP A 287 8.57 -9.32 -8.05
C ASP A 287 8.69 -8.21 -9.10
N THR A 288 7.65 -7.96 -9.89
CA THR A 288 7.63 -6.85 -10.86
C THR A 288 7.74 -5.50 -10.15
N ARG A 289 7.02 -5.31 -9.04
CA ARG A 289 7.10 -4.09 -8.23
C ARG A 289 8.49 -3.92 -7.61
N ARG A 290 9.13 -4.99 -7.15
CA ARG A 290 10.50 -4.97 -6.64
C ARG A 290 11.51 -4.56 -7.70
N HIS A 291 11.45 -5.12 -8.90
CA HIS A 291 12.35 -4.75 -9.99
C HIS A 291 12.18 -3.27 -10.36
N SER A 292 10.92 -2.83 -10.52
CA SER A 292 10.61 -1.42 -10.80
C SER A 292 11.16 -0.48 -9.72
N TYR A 293 11.03 -0.87 -8.45
CA TYR A 293 11.62 -0.14 -7.33
C TYR A 293 13.15 -0.04 -7.44
N LEU A 294 13.84 -1.13 -7.75
CA LEU A 294 15.31 -1.13 -7.84
C LEU A 294 15.80 -0.20 -8.97
N ASP A 295 15.13 -0.22 -10.12
CA ASP A 295 15.42 0.71 -11.22
C ASP A 295 15.13 2.16 -10.81
N ASP A 296 13.95 2.43 -10.24
CA ASP A 296 13.58 3.78 -9.79
C ASP A 296 14.52 4.29 -8.68
N GLN A 297 15.05 3.40 -7.84
CA GLN A 297 15.95 3.73 -6.74
C GLN A 297 17.39 4.00 -7.22
N ARG A 298 17.86 3.26 -8.25
CA ARG A 298 19.09 3.58 -8.99
C ARG A 298 18.99 4.98 -9.58
N ASP A 299 17.85 5.28 -10.20
CA ASP A 299 17.58 6.51 -10.92
C ASP A 299 16.89 7.58 -10.05
N ARG A 300 16.94 7.45 -8.71
CA ARG A 300 16.15 8.27 -7.77
C ARG A 300 16.32 9.77 -7.92
N PHE A 301 17.48 10.23 -8.40
CA PHE A 301 17.76 11.65 -8.59
C PHE A 301 17.35 12.17 -9.98
N ILE A 302 16.89 11.29 -10.88
CA ILE A 302 16.32 11.64 -12.18
C ILE A 302 14.85 12.03 -11.97
N PRO A 303 14.45 13.25 -12.36
CA PRO A 303 13.06 13.68 -12.20
C PRO A 303 12.08 12.86 -13.05
N THR A 304 10.94 12.47 -12.46
CA THR A 304 9.78 11.92 -13.18
C THR A 304 8.62 12.93 -13.17
N PRO A 305 7.54 12.69 -13.96
CA PRO A 305 6.30 13.44 -13.81
C PRO A 305 5.83 13.42 -12.35
N LEU A 306 5.50 14.59 -11.82
CA LEU A 306 5.09 14.79 -10.44
C LEU A 306 3.56 14.78 -10.38
N PRO A 307 2.92 13.83 -9.68
CA PRO A 307 1.49 13.86 -9.41
C PRO A 307 1.07 15.11 -8.64
N ASP A 308 -0.16 15.59 -8.85
CA ASP A 308 -0.68 16.83 -8.23
C ASP A 308 -0.71 16.82 -6.69
N HIS A 309 -0.69 15.64 -6.08
CA HIS A 309 -0.70 15.44 -4.63
C HIS A 309 0.70 15.30 -4.02
N LEU A 310 1.76 15.46 -4.82
CA LEU A 310 3.16 15.39 -4.39
C LEU A 310 3.90 16.69 -4.70
N TRP A 311 4.91 16.98 -3.90
CA TRP A 311 5.73 18.19 -4.03
C TRP A 311 7.21 17.83 -4.06
N LYS A 312 8.00 18.64 -4.77
CA LYS A 312 9.46 18.59 -4.69
C LYS A 312 9.92 19.62 -3.67
N MET A 313 10.84 19.24 -2.81
CA MET A 313 11.50 20.17 -1.89
C MET A 313 12.95 19.74 -1.64
N GLU A 314 13.76 20.66 -1.13
CA GLU A 314 15.14 20.40 -0.75
C GLU A 314 15.32 20.77 0.72
N ILE A 315 15.85 19.85 1.52
CA ILE A 315 16.15 20.07 2.93
C ILE A 315 17.63 19.73 3.14
N PHE A 316 18.42 20.69 3.62
CA PHE A 316 19.88 20.56 3.82
C PHE A 316 20.64 20.03 2.60
N GLY A 317 20.26 20.47 1.40
CA GLY A 317 20.90 20.02 0.16
C GLY A 317 20.53 18.60 -0.29
N VAL A 318 19.56 17.97 0.37
CA VAL A 318 19.01 16.68 -0.03
C VAL A 318 17.66 16.92 -0.71
N PRO A 319 17.47 16.46 -1.98
CA PRO A 319 16.18 16.56 -2.65
C PRO A 319 15.21 15.51 -2.09
N TYR A 320 13.95 15.91 -1.93
CA TYR A 320 12.87 15.06 -1.47
C TYR A 320 11.61 15.20 -2.35
N ILE A 321 10.89 14.09 -2.48
CA ILE A 321 9.48 14.07 -2.85
C ILE A 321 8.66 14.03 -1.55
N TYR A 322 7.88 15.08 -1.32
CA TYR A 322 6.99 15.23 -0.17
C TYR A 322 5.55 14.89 -0.54
N GLY A 323 4.82 14.30 0.40
CA GLY A 323 3.38 14.10 0.30
C GLY A 323 2.78 13.56 1.60
N HIS A 324 1.46 13.48 1.64
CA HIS A 324 0.73 12.94 2.78
C HIS A 324 0.67 11.42 2.74
N ALA A 325 0.87 10.81 3.91
CA ALA A 325 0.51 9.42 4.16
C ALA A 325 -0.93 9.38 4.69
N GLU A 326 -1.89 9.58 3.79
CA GLU A 326 -3.35 9.67 4.06
C GLU A 326 -3.85 8.53 4.96
N SER A 327 -3.27 7.34 4.77
CA SER A 327 -3.51 6.13 5.55
C SER A 327 -3.37 6.25 7.06
N THR A 328 -2.54 7.18 7.51
CA THR A 328 -2.10 7.33 8.89
C THR A 328 -2.20 8.78 9.36
N GLY A 329 -2.62 9.68 8.46
CA GLY A 329 -2.58 11.13 8.65
C GLY A 329 -1.16 11.69 8.80
N GLY A 330 -0.13 10.93 8.44
CA GLY A 330 1.27 11.33 8.56
C GLY A 330 1.81 12.05 7.33
N HIS A 331 3.09 12.42 7.38
CA HIS A 331 3.78 13.08 6.27
C HIS A 331 5.03 12.27 5.89
N LEU A 332 5.34 12.22 4.60
CA LEU A 332 6.43 11.42 4.05
C LEU A 332 7.34 12.27 3.16
N TRP A 333 8.64 12.15 3.36
CA TRP A 333 9.69 12.74 2.53
C TRP A 333 10.56 11.63 1.96
N VAL A 334 10.45 11.36 0.66
CA VAL A 334 11.23 10.33 -0.03
C VAL A 334 12.44 10.96 -0.71
N VAL A 335 13.64 10.45 -0.42
CA VAL A 335 14.91 10.99 -0.92
C VAL A 335 15.00 10.81 -2.44
N GLY A 336 15.16 11.91 -3.16
CA GLY A 336 15.33 11.96 -4.61
C GLY A 336 14.39 12.94 -5.31
N ASN A 337 14.40 12.87 -6.63
CA ASN A 337 13.53 13.61 -7.56
C ASN A 337 12.54 12.69 -8.30
N ASN A 338 12.64 11.36 -8.13
CA ASN A 338 11.77 10.36 -8.74
C ASN A 338 10.50 10.17 -7.90
N ALA A 339 9.37 10.69 -8.38
CA ALA A 339 8.08 10.62 -7.70
C ALA A 339 7.48 9.20 -7.67
N ARG A 340 7.94 8.29 -8.52
CA ARG A 340 7.47 6.89 -8.53
C ARG A 340 7.89 6.12 -7.28
N LEU A 341 8.93 6.59 -6.58
CA LEU A 341 9.39 5.99 -5.33
C LEU A 341 8.44 6.23 -4.15
N PHE A 342 7.57 7.23 -4.23
CA PHE A 342 6.76 7.68 -3.09
C PHE A 342 5.93 6.54 -2.48
N ASP A 343 5.20 5.80 -3.31
CA ASP A 343 4.28 4.74 -2.90
C ASP A 343 4.96 3.55 -2.20
N TYR A 344 6.26 3.34 -2.43
CA TYR A 344 7.02 2.24 -1.83
C TYR A 344 7.38 2.50 -0.36
N PHE A 345 7.45 3.77 0.04
CA PHE A 345 7.87 4.17 1.39
C PHE A 345 6.72 4.62 2.29
N LEU A 346 5.50 4.63 1.76
CA LEU A 346 4.32 4.83 2.57
C LEU A 346 4.28 3.80 3.73
N PRO A 347 3.91 4.21 4.96
CA PRO A 347 3.98 3.38 6.16
C PRO A 347 3.19 2.08 6.05
N GLU A 348 2.18 2.06 5.17
CA GLU A 348 1.49 0.88 4.68
C GLU A 348 2.35 -0.33 4.34
N ARG A 349 3.48 -0.07 3.70
CA ARG A 349 4.25 -1.10 3.03
C ARG A 349 5.17 -1.85 3.98
N TRP A 350 5.47 -1.27 5.15
CA TRP A 350 6.56 -1.73 6.03
C TRP A 350 6.30 -1.64 7.54
N ARG A 351 5.35 -0.84 8.03
CA ARG A 351 5.23 -0.59 9.49
C ARG A 351 4.68 -1.78 10.28
N LYS A 352 3.90 -2.65 9.64
CA LYS A 352 3.27 -3.83 10.27
C LYS A 352 3.68 -5.15 9.62
N THR A 353 4.65 -5.13 8.73
CA THR A 353 5.28 -6.35 8.23
C THR A 353 6.10 -6.97 9.37
N PRO A 354 6.25 -8.31 9.40
CA PRO A 354 7.14 -8.94 10.37
C PRO A 354 8.51 -8.26 10.36
N SER A 355 9.00 -7.91 11.54
CA SER A 355 10.24 -7.20 11.71
C SER A 355 11.17 -7.93 12.67
N ILE A 356 12.46 -7.76 12.43
CA ILE A 356 13.53 -8.33 13.25
C ILE A 356 14.25 -7.14 13.88
N SER A 357 14.29 -7.09 15.21
CA SER A 357 15.12 -6.09 15.89
C SER A 357 16.58 -6.32 15.56
N LEU A 358 17.26 -5.27 15.12
CA LEU A 358 18.69 -5.28 14.81
C LEU A 358 19.54 -4.76 15.97
N SER A 359 18.92 -4.11 16.97
CA SER A 359 19.58 -3.56 18.14
C SER A 359 18.89 -4.01 19.43
N GLY A 360 19.68 -4.29 20.46
CA GLY A 360 19.15 -4.59 21.81
C GLY A 360 18.80 -3.35 22.61
N THR A 361 19.32 -2.18 22.22
CA THR A 361 19.19 -0.92 22.96
C THR A 361 18.43 0.16 22.20
N ARG A 362 18.33 0.04 20.86
CA ARG A 362 17.64 1.02 20.00
C ARG A 362 16.46 0.39 19.27
N GLU A 363 15.47 1.21 18.94
CA GLU A 363 14.32 0.85 18.12
C GLU A 363 14.68 0.78 16.62
N VAL A 364 15.60 -0.13 16.26
CA VAL A 364 16.05 -0.35 14.88
C VAL A 364 15.59 -1.71 14.39
N PHE A 365 14.85 -1.71 13.29
CA PHE A 365 14.18 -2.91 12.79
C PHE A 365 14.48 -3.15 11.32
N TYR A 366 14.85 -4.39 11.01
CA TYR A 366 14.81 -4.90 9.65
C TYR A 366 13.40 -5.37 9.31
N THR A 367 12.95 -5.11 8.09
CA THR A 367 11.72 -5.70 7.58
C THR A 367 11.79 -5.94 6.07
N LEU A 368 11.01 -6.91 5.61
CA LEU A 368 10.71 -7.12 4.20
C LEU A 368 9.33 -6.51 3.93
N THR A 369 9.27 -5.48 3.08
CA THR A 369 8.00 -4.84 2.71
C THR A 369 7.12 -5.82 1.92
N LYS A 370 5.85 -5.46 1.73
CA LYS A 370 4.96 -6.20 0.83
C LYS A 370 5.43 -6.30 -0.62
N ASP A 371 6.20 -5.33 -1.07
CA ASP A 371 6.76 -5.29 -2.42
C ASP A 371 8.11 -6.03 -2.52
N ASN A 372 8.40 -6.95 -1.57
CA ASN A 372 9.67 -7.68 -1.45
C ASN A 372 10.93 -6.79 -1.37
N ILE A 373 10.79 -5.56 -0.88
CA ILE A 373 11.89 -4.62 -0.64
C ILE A 373 12.45 -4.82 0.78
N HIS A 374 13.77 -4.93 0.89
CA HIS A 374 14.46 -5.02 2.17
C HIS A 374 14.73 -3.61 2.72
N LEU A 375 14.12 -3.28 3.86
CA LEU A 375 14.27 -1.99 4.52
C LEU A 375 14.78 -2.15 5.96
N VAL A 376 15.40 -1.09 6.45
CA VAL A 376 15.66 -0.87 7.87
C VAL A 376 14.93 0.41 8.26
N TRP A 377 14.15 0.37 9.32
CA TRP A 377 13.53 1.58 9.87
C TRP A 377 13.90 1.76 11.33
N GLU A 378 13.99 3.02 11.75
CA GLU A 378 14.46 3.44 13.08
C GLU A 378 13.66 4.63 13.56
N THR A 379 13.17 4.58 14.80
CA THR A 379 12.56 5.74 15.46
C THR A 379 13.64 6.77 15.74
N SER A 380 13.48 7.99 15.23
CA SER A 380 14.42 9.08 15.47
C SER A 380 14.29 9.59 16.89
N ARG A 381 15.44 9.80 17.53
CA ARG A 381 15.58 10.30 18.91
C ARG A 381 15.73 11.82 18.98
N VAL A 382 15.32 12.52 17.92
CA VAL A 382 15.32 13.98 17.91
C VAL A 382 14.48 14.51 19.07
N GLY A 383 15.09 15.37 19.88
CA GLY A 383 14.47 15.94 21.07
C GLY A 383 14.67 15.15 22.36
N GLU A 384 15.38 14.02 22.31
CA GLU A 384 15.84 13.31 23.51
C GLU A 384 17.15 13.91 24.05
N MET A 385 17.35 13.79 25.36
CA MET A 385 18.57 14.17 26.05
C MET A 385 18.90 13.09 27.10
N PRO A 386 19.95 12.29 26.91
CA PRO A 386 20.37 11.29 27.89
C PRO A 386 20.77 11.95 29.22
N ASN A 387 20.36 11.35 30.34
CA ASN A 387 20.80 11.81 31.67
C ASN A 387 22.27 11.46 31.94
N GLU A 388 22.94 12.20 32.84
CA GLU A 388 24.38 12.02 33.13
C GLU A 388 24.75 10.61 33.63
N ASP A 389 23.78 9.87 34.17
CA ASP A 389 23.91 8.51 34.69
C ASP A 389 23.62 7.40 33.66
N GLU A 390 23.18 7.76 32.45
CA GLU A 390 22.93 6.81 31.36
C GLU A 390 24.22 6.47 30.60
N GLU A 391 24.38 5.22 30.17
CA GLU A 391 25.55 4.74 29.40
C GLU A 391 25.74 5.50 28.06
N GLU A 392 24.67 6.10 27.55
CA GLU A 392 24.67 6.87 26.31
C GLU A 392 25.08 8.33 26.49
N TYR A 393 25.26 8.79 27.73
CA TYR A 393 25.66 10.17 28.00
C TYR A 393 27.06 10.49 27.47
N HIS A 394 27.16 11.62 26.79
CA HIS A 394 28.43 12.22 26.42
C HIS A 394 28.32 13.76 26.41
N PRO A 395 29.32 14.51 26.91
CA PRO A 395 29.29 15.98 26.92
C PRO A 395 28.98 16.61 25.55
N GLY A 396 29.48 16.02 24.47
CA GLY A 396 29.19 16.46 23.09
C GLY A 396 27.70 16.39 22.70
N ILE A 397 26.92 15.47 23.28
CA ILE A 397 25.45 15.40 23.08
C ILE A 397 24.78 16.59 23.75
N ARG A 398 25.24 16.95 24.95
CA ARG A 398 24.75 18.15 25.64
C ARG A 398 25.05 19.43 24.87
N GLU A 399 26.17 19.48 24.16
CA GLU A 399 26.55 20.65 23.34
C GLU A 399 25.83 20.73 21.99
N SER A 400 25.73 19.61 21.26
CA SER A 400 25.26 19.59 19.87
C SER A 400 23.85 19.02 19.67
N GLY A 401 23.34 18.28 20.65
CA GLY A 401 22.07 17.53 20.56
C GLY A 401 22.18 16.30 19.66
N ILE A 402 21.11 15.49 19.68
CA ILE A 402 20.93 14.39 18.73
C ILE A 402 20.45 14.98 17.40
N ASN A 403 21.05 14.52 16.30
CA ASN A 403 20.66 14.99 14.96
C ASN A 403 19.19 14.67 14.64
N SER A 404 18.54 15.59 13.95
CA SER A 404 17.22 15.35 13.36
C SER A 404 17.31 14.34 12.21
N PRO A 405 16.21 13.66 11.84
CA PRO A 405 16.24 12.70 10.73
C PRO A 405 16.66 13.34 9.39
N PHE A 406 16.39 14.64 9.21
CA PHE A 406 16.82 15.40 8.04
C PHE A 406 18.32 15.72 8.07
N GLU A 407 18.88 16.05 9.24
CA GLU A 407 20.33 16.25 9.40
C GLU A 407 21.07 14.92 9.16
N GLU A 408 20.61 13.82 9.75
CA GLU A 408 21.19 12.50 9.53
C GLU A 408 21.25 12.13 8.04
N PHE A 409 20.17 12.42 7.31
CA PHE A 409 20.10 12.15 5.87
C PHE A 409 21.03 13.06 5.07
N ALA A 410 21.15 14.34 5.46
CA ALA A 410 22.07 15.29 4.85
C ALA A 410 23.54 14.89 5.07
N ILE A 411 23.88 14.42 6.27
CA ILE A 411 25.21 13.91 6.61
C ILE A 411 25.50 12.68 5.74
N ALA A 412 24.63 11.66 5.76
CA ALA A 412 24.82 10.45 4.97
C ALA A 412 24.94 10.75 3.46
N HIS A 413 24.13 11.67 2.94
CA HIS A 413 24.18 12.11 1.55
C HIS A 413 25.51 12.78 1.21
N THR A 414 25.97 13.70 2.07
CA THR A 414 27.23 14.43 1.88
C THR A 414 28.43 13.49 1.98
N LEU A 415 28.51 12.64 3.00
CA LEU A 415 29.59 11.67 3.17
C LEU A 415 29.69 10.71 1.99
N THR A 416 28.54 10.23 1.48
CA THR A 416 28.51 9.38 0.28
C THR A 416 29.10 10.09 -0.94
N ARG A 417 28.78 11.38 -1.15
CA ARG A 417 29.35 12.18 -2.24
C ARG A 417 30.86 12.42 -2.10
N LEU A 418 31.36 12.42 -0.86
CA LEU A 418 32.79 12.50 -0.53
C LEU A 418 33.50 11.15 -0.58
N GLY A 419 32.80 10.07 -0.97
CA GLY A 419 33.36 8.73 -1.12
C GLY A 419 33.43 7.92 0.18
N ILE A 420 32.81 8.39 1.26
CA ILE A 420 32.71 7.64 2.53
C ILE A 420 31.45 6.77 2.48
N PRO A 421 31.58 5.42 2.54
CA PRO A 421 30.43 4.53 2.40
C PRO A 421 29.43 4.66 3.56
N CYS A 422 28.17 4.90 3.20
CA CYS A 422 27.04 5.03 4.14
C CYS A 422 25.89 4.11 3.70
N VAL A 423 25.06 3.69 4.65
CA VAL A 423 23.80 3.02 4.32
C VAL A 423 22.87 3.94 3.54
N TYR A 424 22.03 3.36 2.69
CA TYR A 424 21.16 4.15 1.82
C TYR A 424 20.06 4.82 2.62
N VAL A 425 20.00 6.14 2.54
CA VAL A 425 18.86 6.92 3.05
C VAL A 425 17.74 6.91 2.02
N ARG A 426 16.51 6.57 2.46
CA ARG A 426 15.38 6.36 1.56
C ARG A 426 14.25 7.32 1.80
N ALA A 427 13.77 7.41 3.03
CA ALA A 427 12.66 8.30 3.36
C ALA A 427 12.63 8.67 4.85
N VAL A 428 12.02 9.81 5.15
CA VAL A 428 11.66 10.23 6.51
C VAL A 428 10.14 10.23 6.60
N TYR A 429 9.60 9.63 7.65
CA TYR A 429 8.16 9.59 7.90
C TYR A 429 7.85 10.25 9.24
N MET A 430 6.96 11.25 9.25
CA MET A 430 6.41 11.87 10.45
C MET A 430 5.05 11.24 10.76
N THR A 431 4.85 10.82 12.01
CA THR A 431 3.59 10.20 12.43
C THR A 431 2.44 11.21 12.45
N GLY A 432 1.26 10.84 11.92
CA GLY A 432 0.06 11.68 12.03
C GLY A 432 -0.52 11.79 13.44
N SER A 433 -0.21 10.83 14.32
CA SER A 433 -0.57 10.89 15.73
C SER A 433 0.38 11.81 16.49
N THR A 434 -0.16 12.58 17.44
CA THR A 434 0.66 13.30 18.42
C THR A 434 1.40 12.31 19.34
N LYS A 435 2.68 12.57 19.59
CA LYS A 435 3.48 11.82 20.56
C LYS A 435 3.03 12.18 21.99
N ILE A 436 3.17 11.22 22.90
CA ILE A 436 2.71 11.34 24.29
C ILE A 436 3.73 12.08 25.15
N GLU A 437 5.02 11.85 24.87
CA GLU A 437 6.13 12.35 25.67
C GLU A 437 6.60 13.72 25.18
N ALA A 438 6.99 14.59 26.10
CA ALA A 438 7.55 15.90 25.75
C ALA A 438 9.01 15.77 25.31
N SER A 439 9.43 16.58 24.33
CA SER A 439 10.85 16.70 23.97
C SER A 439 11.62 17.34 25.13
N ALA A 440 12.71 16.70 25.55
CA ALA A 440 13.64 17.26 26.54
C ALA A 440 14.60 18.29 25.93
N ASP A 441 14.91 18.15 24.63
CA ASP A 441 15.77 19.07 23.88
C ASP A 441 15.01 19.74 22.73
N THR A 442 14.79 21.05 22.82
CA THR A 442 14.05 21.83 21.79
C THR A 442 14.96 22.40 20.70
N ARG A 443 16.30 22.33 20.85
CA ARG A 443 17.24 23.08 20.01
C ARG A 443 17.10 22.79 18.52
N LYS A 444 16.92 21.52 18.15
CA LYS A 444 16.74 21.14 16.74
C LYS A 444 15.42 21.65 16.17
N TYR A 445 14.35 21.62 16.95
CA TYR A 445 13.06 22.19 16.54
C TYR A 445 13.19 23.72 16.32
N GLU A 446 13.88 24.41 17.23
CA GLU A 446 14.12 25.85 17.11
C GLU A 446 15.02 26.22 15.93
N SER A 447 16.12 25.49 15.73
CA SER A 447 17.09 25.80 14.66
C SER A 447 16.56 25.48 13.25
N HIS A 448 15.52 24.64 13.15
CA HIS A 448 14.91 24.21 11.89
C HIS A 448 13.52 24.82 11.65
N LYS A 449 13.01 25.65 12.56
CA LYS A 449 11.64 26.18 12.53
C LYS A 449 11.28 26.93 11.24
N ASP A 450 12.28 27.55 10.60
CA ASP A 450 12.11 28.36 9.39
C ASP A 450 12.14 27.52 8.10
N ILE A 451 12.37 26.21 8.21
CA ILE A 451 12.26 25.27 7.09
C ILE A 451 10.84 24.70 7.11
N SER A 452 10.01 25.16 6.19
CA SER A 452 8.60 24.76 6.10
C SER A 452 8.35 23.71 5.03
N ASP A 453 7.34 22.87 5.27
CA ASP A 453 6.74 22.04 4.26
C ASP A 453 5.88 22.88 3.29
N PRO A 454 5.38 22.30 2.17
CA PRO A 454 4.52 23.00 1.21
C PRO A 454 3.20 23.55 1.77
N GLU A 455 2.79 23.12 2.97
CA GLU A 455 1.59 23.62 3.65
C GLU A 455 1.90 24.77 4.62
N GLY A 456 3.17 25.11 4.81
CA GLY A 456 3.63 26.17 5.70
C GLY A 456 3.90 25.72 7.13
N ASN A 457 3.89 24.41 7.41
CA ASN A 457 4.24 23.87 8.72
C ASN A 457 5.75 23.62 8.81
N PRO A 458 6.40 23.79 9.98
CA PRO A 458 7.79 23.39 10.16
C PRO A 458 8.02 21.90 9.85
N ILE A 459 9.13 21.56 9.20
CA ILE A 459 9.49 20.16 8.91
C ILE A 459 9.73 19.33 10.18
N LEU A 460 10.05 20.01 11.30
CA LEU A 460 10.19 19.42 12.62
C LEU A 460 9.15 20.03 13.56
N GLN A 461 8.13 19.25 13.86
CA GLN A 461 7.08 19.51 14.84
C GLN A 461 7.34 18.72 16.12
N GLU A 462 7.38 19.41 17.26
CA GLU A 462 7.71 18.85 18.58
C GLU A 462 6.73 17.79 19.05
N ASN A 463 5.47 17.89 18.65
CA ASN A 463 4.37 17.01 19.04
C ASN A 463 4.31 15.72 18.22
N HIS A 464 5.24 15.44 17.31
CA HIS A 464 5.22 14.24 16.47
C HIS A 464 6.53 13.44 16.53
N ASN A 465 6.41 12.13 16.31
CA ASN A 465 7.55 11.23 16.17
C ASN A 465 7.98 11.13 14.72
N TYR A 466 9.27 10.87 14.51
CA TYR A 466 9.85 10.67 13.19
C TYR A 466 10.44 9.28 13.10
N ILE A 467 10.31 8.66 11.93
CA ILE A 467 10.90 7.38 11.61
C ILE A 467 11.78 7.59 10.38
N THR A 468 13.05 7.19 10.49
CA THR A 468 13.95 7.11 9.34
C THR A 468 13.78 5.77 8.65
N ILE A 469 13.74 5.78 7.33
CA ILE A 469 13.68 4.58 6.49
C ILE A 469 14.95 4.54 5.66
N ARG A 470 15.70 3.45 5.83
CA ARG A 470 16.98 3.18 5.19
C ARG A 470 16.89 1.90 4.35
N GLY A 471 17.71 1.80 3.32
CA GLY A 471 17.87 0.55 2.57
C GLY A 471 18.65 -0.45 3.41
N TYR A 472 18.19 -1.70 3.44
CA TYR A 472 19.00 -2.78 4.01
C TYR A 472 20.28 -2.95 3.19
N TYR A 473 21.45 -2.87 3.83
CA TYR A 473 22.72 -2.87 3.11
C TYR A 473 23.09 -4.28 2.63
N ASN A 474 22.59 -4.65 1.46
CA ASN A 474 22.85 -5.92 0.80
C ASN A 474 23.71 -5.77 -0.47
N GLY A 475 24.31 -4.59 -0.65
CA GLY A 475 25.17 -4.20 -1.77
C GLY A 475 24.80 -2.82 -2.34
N PRO A 476 25.65 -2.24 -3.20
CA PRO A 476 25.34 -1.03 -3.99
C PRO A 476 24.02 -1.13 -4.74
N ASP A 477 23.20 -0.07 -4.72
CA ASP A 477 21.89 -0.05 -5.41
C ASP A 477 21.97 -0.52 -6.87
N HIS A 478 22.95 -0.02 -7.64
CA HIS A 478 23.16 -0.42 -9.03
C HIS A 478 23.48 -1.91 -9.17
N TRP A 479 24.26 -2.46 -8.23
CA TRP A 479 24.63 -3.87 -8.23
C TRP A 479 23.44 -4.75 -7.84
N VAL A 480 22.67 -4.35 -6.83
CA VAL A 480 21.47 -5.07 -6.39
C VAL A 480 20.40 -5.09 -7.49
N ALA A 481 20.26 -4.00 -8.25
CA ALA A 481 19.32 -3.92 -9.38
C ALA A 481 19.64 -4.92 -10.51
N GLU A 482 20.92 -5.23 -10.73
CA GLU A 482 21.38 -6.13 -11.80
C GLU A 482 21.59 -7.58 -11.34
N GLN A 483 21.53 -7.84 -10.04
CA GLN A 483 21.94 -9.11 -9.45
C GLN A 483 20.80 -10.12 -9.35
N THR A 484 20.97 -11.28 -9.98
CA THR A 484 20.06 -12.44 -9.90
C THR A 484 20.47 -13.49 -8.87
N GLY A 485 21.68 -13.35 -8.31
CA GLY A 485 22.26 -14.25 -7.31
C GLY A 485 22.10 -13.77 -5.86
N PRO A 486 22.71 -14.48 -4.88
CA PRO A 486 22.65 -14.08 -3.49
C PRO A 486 23.28 -12.70 -3.27
N LEU A 487 22.59 -11.87 -2.50
CA LEU A 487 23.03 -10.52 -2.12
C LEU A 487 24.01 -10.57 -0.95
N TYR A 488 24.65 -9.45 -0.64
CA TYR A 488 25.53 -9.36 0.52
C TYR A 488 24.73 -9.39 1.82
N VAL A 489 25.37 -9.91 2.87
CA VAL A 489 24.84 -9.90 4.23
C VAL A 489 25.58 -8.82 5.02
N PRO A 490 24.88 -7.78 5.50
CA PRO A 490 25.47 -6.81 6.40
C PRO A 490 25.65 -7.42 7.79
N LEU A 491 26.82 -7.20 8.38
CA LEU A 491 27.13 -7.56 9.77
C LEU A 491 27.77 -6.37 10.45
N ASN A 492 27.26 -5.98 11.62
CA ASN A 492 27.94 -4.98 12.42
C ASN A 492 29.30 -5.52 12.92
N LEU A 493 30.23 -4.62 13.29
CA LEU A 493 31.59 -5.05 13.64
C LEU A 493 31.62 -5.96 14.88
N ILE A 494 30.72 -5.78 15.85
CA ILE A 494 30.65 -6.67 17.03
C ILE A 494 30.31 -8.09 16.60
N ARG A 495 29.25 -8.26 15.80
CA ARG A 495 28.83 -9.57 15.27
C ARG A 495 29.86 -10.17 14.32
N ALA A 496 30.66 -9.34 13.64
CA ALA A 496 31.76 -9.83 12.82
C ALA A 496 32.90 -10.43 13.66
N VAL A 497 33.19 -9.84 14.83
CA VAL A 497 34.10 -10.41 15.83
C VAL A 497 33.53 -11.70 16.41
N ASP A 498 32.26 -11.68 16.83
CA ASP A 498 31.59 -12.86 17.41
C ASP A 498 31.57 -14.06 16.45
N LYS A 499 31.49 -13.80 15.14
CA LYS A 499 31.54 -14.82 14.08
C LYS A 499 32.96 -15.21 13.66
N GLY A 500 34.00 -14.62 14.25
CA GLY A 500 35.40 -14.87 13.91
C GLY A 500 35.80 -14.43 12.51
N LEU A 501 35.04 -13.50 11.89
CA LEU A 501 35.39 -12.95 10.57
C LEU A 501 36.51 -11.93 10.66
N ILE A 502 36.58 -11.21 11.77
CA ILE A 502 37.65 -10.30 12.15
C ILE A 502 38.00 -10.51 13.63
N ASP A 503 39.19 -10.12 14.05
CA ASP A 503 39.54 -10.07 15.47
C ASP A 503 39.27 -8.68 16.10
N GLU A 504 39.41 -8.57 17.42
CA GLU A 504 39.19 -7.31 18.14
C GLU A 504 40.15 -6.19 17.71
N SER A 505 41.38 -6.54 17.32
CA SER A 505 42.38 -5.55 16.88
C SER A 505 41.97 -4.95 15.54
N GLN A 506 41.54 -5.80 14.60
CA GLN A 506 40.99 -5.40 13.32
C GLN A 506 39.73 -4.56 13.51
N CYS A 507 38.83 -4.94 14.41
CA CYS A 507 37.63 -4.16 14.75
C CYS A 507 37.98 -2.73 15.19
N ARG A 508 38.93 -2.59 16.14
CA ARG A 508 39.42 -1.28 16.59
C ARG A 508 40.07 -0.47 15.47
N MET A 509 40.90 -1.12 14.64
CA MET A 509 41.54 -0.46 13.50
C MET A 509 40.52 0.08 12.48
N LEU A 510 39.51 -0.71 12.14
CA LEU A 510 38.46 -0.30 11.19
C LEU A 510 37.62 0.86 11.75
N LEU A 511 37.28 0.83 13.04
CA LEU A 511 36.57 1.93 13.70
C LEU A 511 37.38 3.23 13.65
N GLU A 512 38.66 3.19 14.06
CA GLU A 512 39.52 4.37 14.06
C GLU A 512 39.78 4.90 12.65
N GLN A 513 39.88 4.02 11.66
CA GLN A 513 40.00 4.43 10.26
C GLN A 513 38.76 5.20 9.79
N VAL A 514 37.56 4.76 10.17
CA VAL A 514 36.32 5.51 9.83
C VAL A 514 36.27 6.85 10.54
N LYS A 515 36.66 6.93 11.81
CA LYS A 515 36.73 8.20 12.55
C LYS A 515 37.72 9.18 11.93
N GLU A 516 38.88 8.68 11.50
CA GLU A 516 39.89 9.49 10.80
C GLU A 516 39.37 9.98 9.44
N ASN A 517 38.69 9.12 8.68
CA ASN A 517 38.07 9.53 7.42
C ASN A 517 37.06 10.67 7.61
N LEU A 518 36.24 10.61 8.68
CA LEU A 518 35.30 11.68 9.01
C LEU A 518 36.02 12.99 9.37
N ARG A 519 37.07 12.93 10.20
CA ARG A 519 37.88 14.10 10.54
C ARG A 519 38.48 14.77 9.31
N ASN A 520 38.98 13.97 8.36
CA ASN A 520 39.57 14.47 7.10
C ASN A 520 38.57 15.20 6.19
N VAL A 521 37.27 15.05 6.44
CA VAL A 521 36.21 15.76 5.72
C VAL A 521 35.40 16.70 6.63
N ASP A 522 35.99 17.15 7.74
CA ASP A 522 35.43 18.11 8.70
C ASP A 522 34.18 17.64 9.46
N TYR A 523 34.05 16.34 9.69
CA TYR A 523 33.01 15.77 10.57
C TYR A 523 33.61 15.16 11.84
N ASP A 524 32.96 15.44 12.97
CA ASP A 524 33.18 14.78 14.25
C ASP A 524 32.35 13.49 14.32
N GLY A 525 33.03 12.35 14.23
CA GLY A 525 32.46 11.02 14.48
C GLY A 525 33.01 10.35 15.73
N SER A 526 33.51 11.12 16.70
CA SER A 526 34.19 10.61 17.90
C SER A 526 33.35 9.60 18.68
N LEU A 527 32.01 9.73 18.64
CA LEU A 527 31.06 8.86 19.33
C LEU A 527 30.65 7.59 18.58
N LEU A 528 31.17 7.37 17.36
CA LEU A 528 30.91 6.12 16.66
C LEU A 528 31.40 4.91 17.47
N LYS A 529 30.52 3.91 17.58
CA LYS A 529 30.77 2.62 18.21
C LYS A 529 30.87 1.54 17.12
N PRO A 530 31.45 0.35 17.43
CA PRO A 530 31.51 -0.76 16.47
C PRO A 530 30.15 -1.19 15.90
N ASN A 531 29.06 -1.01 16.65
CA ASN A 531 27.70 -1.32 16.18
C ASN A 531 27.12 -0.31 15.18
N ASP A 532 27.73 0.86 15.05
CA ASP A 532 27.34 1.90 14.08
C ASP A 532 28.00 1.69 12.69
N LEU A 533 28.79 0.61 12.55
CA LEU A 533 29.54 0.26 11.35
C LEU A 533 29.19 -1.16 10.87
N LEU A 534 28.99 -1.31 9.57
CA LEU A 534 28.66 -2.58 8.91
C LEU A 534 29.80 -3.04 7.99
N LEU A 535 30.08 -4.34 8.01
CA LEU A 535 30.79 -5.08 6.96
C LEU A 535 29.79 -5.77 6.05
N ALA A 536 30.10 -5.81 4.75
CA ALA A 536 29.39 -6.69 3.81
C ALA A 536 30.11 -8.02 3.67
N VAL A 537 29.35 -9.11 3.75
CA VAL A 537 29.82 -10.48 3.55
C VAL A 537 29.15 -11.10 2.33
N ASN A 538 29.95 -11.74 1.47
CA ASN A 538 29.44 -12.43 0.30
C ASN A 538 28.89 -13.84 0.65
N SER A 539 28.25 -14.49 -0.32
CA SER A 539 27.65 -15.82 -0.14
C SER A 539 28.62 -16.94 0.25
N LYS A 540 29.93 -16.73 0.09
CA LYS A 540 30.99 -17.67 0.47
C LYS A 540 31.58 -17.37 1.85
N GLY A 541 31.01 -16.41 2.59
CA GLY A 541 31.52 -15.98 3.90
C GLY A 541 32.72 -15.04 3.85
N GLY A 542 33.11 -14.56 2.67
CA GLY A 542 34.22 -13.62 2.51
C GLY A 542 33.79 -12.16 2.70
N ILE A 543 34.65 -11.37 3.35
CA ILE A 543 34.45 -9.93 3.52
C ILE A 543 34.62 -9.22 2.17
N VAL A 544 33.64 -8.39 1.81
CA VAL A 544 33.69 -7.55 0.61
C VAL A 544 34.74 -6.47 0.79
N LYS A 545 35.53 -6.25 -0.27
CA LYS A 545 36.64 -5.28 -0.26
C LYS A 545 36.25 -3.99 -0.97
N ASN A 546 36.82 -2.88 -0.52
CA ASN A 546 36.77 -1.58 -1.18
C ASN A 546 37.76 -1.54 -2.37
N ILE A 547 37.78 -0.40 -3.08
CA ILE A 547 38.63 -0.18 -4.26
C ILE A 547 40.13 -0.28 -3.91
N SER A 548 40.51 0.06 -2.68
CA SER A 548 41.88 -0.03 -2.17
C SER A 548 42.28 -1.43 -1.71
N GLY A 549 41.38 -2.42 -1.81
CA GLY A 549 41.62 -3.82 -1.43
C GLY A 549 41.46 -4.13 0.07
N GLY A 550 41.11 -3.13 0.88
CA GLY A 550 40.76 -3.30 2.31
C GLY A 550 39.27 -3.64 2.52
N PRO A 551 38.84 -4.01 3.73
CA PRO A 551 37.42 -4.25 4.01
C PRO A 551 36.53 -3.05 3.68
N LEU A 552 35.38 -3.30 3.04
CA LEU A 552 34.35 -2.27 2.85
C LEU A 552 33.58 -2.10 4.16
N VAL A 553 33.79 -0.96 4.82
CA VAL A 553 33.10 -0.57 6.05
C VAL A 553 32.09 0.52 5.72
N VAL A 554 30.85 0.35 6.18
CA VAL A 554 29.72 1.24 5.88
C VAL A 554 29.15 1.81 7.17
N ILE A 555 29.00 3.13 7.24
CA ILE A 555 28.37 3.81 8.38
C ILE A 555 26.86 3.60 8.32
N CYS A 556 26.25 3.13 9.41
CA CYS A 556 24.80 2.91 9.50
C CYS A 556 24.06 3.82 10.48
N ASN A 557 24.77 4.55 11.34
CA ASN A 557 24.19 5.51 12.28
C ASN A 557 24.84 6.89 12.16
N PHE A 558 24.03 7.95 12.19
CA PHE A 558 24.42 9.34 11.99
C PHE A 558 23.94 10.28 13.11
N GLU A 559 23.25 9.77 14.12
CA GLU A 559 22.68 10.55 15.24
C GLU A 559 23.70 11.47 15.94
N HIS A 560 24.97 11.03 15.98
CA HIS A 560 26.07 11.63 16.73
C HIS A 560 27.26 12.00 15.83
N ILE A 561 27.01 12.23 14.54
CA ILE A 561 28.00 12.73 13.60
C ILE A 561 27.72 14.21 13.37
N TRP A 562 28.62 15.09 13.76
CA TRP A 562 28.41 16.53 13.63
C TRP A 562 29.43 17.15 12.70
N LYS A 563 29.08 18.23 12.02
CA LYS A 563 30.06 19.01 11.27
C LYS A 563 30.87 19.88 12.24
N HIS A 564 32.20 19.94 12.11
CA HIS A 564 33.01 20.76 13.01
C HIS A 564 32.63 22.25 12.91
N PRO A 565 32.45 22.96 14.04
CA PRO A 565 32.14 24.38 14.03
C PRO A 565 33.36 25.17 13.50
N GLY A 566 33.29 25.63 12.25
CA GLY A 566 34.33 26.44 11.60
C GLY A 566 34.43 26.30 10.07
N SER A 567 33.84 25.27 9.47
CA SER A 567 33.88 25.03 8.02
C SER A 567 32.66 25.61 7.30
N VAL A 568 32.61 26.95 7.20
CA VAL A 568 31.86 27.65 6.15
C VAL A 568 32.84 27.91 4.99
N ARG A 569 32.72 27.12 3.93
CA ARG A 569 33.18 27.48 2.59
C ARG A 569 32.10 27.13 1.59
#